data_AF-A0A0L6W7R6-F1
#
_entry.id   AF-A0A0L6W7R6-F1
#
_cell.length_a   1.000
_cell.length_b   1.000
_cell.length_c   1.000
_cell.angle_alpha   90.00
_cell.angle_beta   90.00
_cell.angle_gamma   90.00
#
_symmetry.space_group_name_H-M   'P 1'
#
loop_
_entity.id
_entity.type
_entity.pdbx_description
1 polymer ?
#
loop_
_entity_poly.entity_id
_entity_poly.type
_entity_poly.pdbx_seq_one_letter_code
_entity_poly.pdbx_strand_id
1 'polypeptide(L)'
;MQAFLTDPQLQAQFIASYGLDGKPLWNTIAFCKWLDSYAQCYGLLLLHAEVLGGSPVHGPKLTAMTYMNIPTSTHRNFVAFGKYIAMLVTYHKGNSITGIEKLIPHPLDAVTSDLVVQDLAITCPFAQQAALICYLKQPKICSLYSNHLFLNNGHLFDTTDISNLMDLFTAETLHTTLGIQGWRQVSMAFRCKMYPALNDLMGNDSRETGMFLECFGLFKPVLEVNIVAAMDRHIEELVYAEMLFGLDLQMKAKFKDLFEPITHVKDLPNDVIAEICLQDANQTIKR
;
A
#
# COMPACT_ATOMS: atom_id res chain seq x y z
N MET A 1 -23.94 11.45 -9.37
CA MET A 1 -25.41 11.45 -9.08
C MET A 1 -26.24 11.70 -10.34
N GLN A 2 -25.99 12.75 -11.12
CA GLN A 2 -26.78 13.03 -12.33
C GLN A 2 -26.68 11.93 -13.40
N ALA A 3 -25.53 11.25 -13.50
CA ALA A 3 -25.35 10.09 -14.38
C ALA A 3 -26.37 8.95 -14.12
N PHE A 4 -26.76 8.72 -12.86
CA PHE A 4 -27.80 7.74 -12.51
C PHE A 4 -29.17 8.09 -13.06
N LEU A 5 -29.43 9.37 -13.38
CA LEU A 5 -30.70 9.83 -13.90
C LEU A 5 -30.72 9.88 -15.43
N THR A 6 -29.57 9.78 -16.09
CA THR A 6 -29.47 9.84 -17.56
C THR A 6 -29.18 8.49 -18.19
N ASP A 7 -28.55 7.56 -17.47
CA ASP A 7 -28.20 6.23 -17.95
C ASP A 7 -29.27 5.19 -17.56
N PRO A 8 -29.96 4.55 -18.52
CA PRO A 8 -31.01 3.56 -18.23
C PRO A 8 -30.53 2.33 -17.46
N GLN A 9 -29.28 1.88 -17.66
CA GLN A 9 -28.74 0.72 -16.96
C GLN A 9 -28.48 1.06 -15.48
N LEU A 10 -27.89 2.23 -15.23
CA LEU A 10 -27.64 2.70 -13.87
C LEU A 10 -28.95 3.01 -13.12
N GLN A 11 -29.97 3.53 -13.82
CA GLN A 11 -31.32 3.68 -13.24
C GLN A 11 -31.87 2.34 -12.80
N ALA A 12 -31.90 1.35 -13.70
CA ALA A 12 -32.46 0.03 -13.42
C ALA A 12 -31.74 -0.68 -12.25
N GLN A 13 -30.45 -0.41 -12.08
CA GLN A 13 -29.66 -1.02 -11.02
C GLN A 13 -29.82 -0.30 -9.67
N PHE A 14 -29.75 1.04 -9.63
CA PHE A 14 -29.58 1.81 -8.40
C PHE A 14 -30.83 2.60 -7.96
N ILE A 15 -31.87 2.68 -8.78
CA ILE A 15 -33.15 3.31 -8.42
C ILE A 15 -34.19 2.21 -8.24
N ALA A 16 -34.76 2.10 -7.04
CA ALA A 16 -35.81 1.13 -6.75
C ALA A 16 -37.17 1.61 -7.24
N SER A 17 -37.47 2.90 -7.04
CA SER A 17 -38.70 3.55 -7.47
C SER A 17 -38.57 5.07 -7.37
N TYR A 18 -39.64 5.80 -7.66
CA TYR A 18 -39.73 7.24 -7.45
C TYR A 18 -40.76 7.54 -6.36
N GLY A 19 -40.43 8.47 -5.48
CA GLY A 19 -41.35 8.99 -4.48
C GLY A 19 -42.44 9.85 -5.10
N LEU A 20 -43.47 10.18 -4.29
CA LEU A 20 -44.55 11.08 -4.69
C LEU A 20 -44.06 12.50 -5.03
N ASP A 21 -42.88 12.88 -4.55
CA ASP A 21 -42.19 14.14 -4.83
C ASP A 21 -41.32 14.09 -6.09
N GLY A 22 -41.38 12.99 -6.85
CA GLY A 22 -40.59 12.77 -8.07
C GLY A 22 -39.11 12.50 -7.81
N LYS A 23 -38.68 12.35 -6.55
CA LYS A 23 -37.28 12.02 -6.22
C LYS A 23 -37.03 10.52 -6.29
N PRO A 24 -35.82 10.09 -6.71
CA PRO A 24 -35.48 8.68 -6.72
C PRO A 24 -35.41 8.13 -5.30
N LEU A 25 -36.06 6.99 -5.09
CA LEU A 25 -35.86 6.13 -3.94
C LEU A 25 -34.75 5.13 -4.30
N TRP A 26 -33.62 5.27 -3.61
CA TRP A 26 -32.41 4.51 -3.91
C TRP A 26 -32.56 3.02 -3.56
N ASN A 27 -32.05 2.16 -4.42
CA ASN A 27 -31.93 0.72 -4.17
C ASN A 27 -30.74 0.46 -3.23
N THR A 28 -30.98 0.54 -1.93
CA THR A 28 -29.95 0.36 -0.89
C THR A 28 -29.26 -1.01 -0.99
N ILE A 29 -29.96 -2.06 -1.42
CA ILE A 29 -29.38 -3.40 -1.60
C ILE A 29 -28.30 -3.39 -2.69
N ALA A 30 -28.56 -2.71 -3.81
CA ALA A 30 -27.58 -2.58 -4.89
C ALA A 30 -26.35 -1.77 -4.45
N PHE A 31 -26.54 -0.70 -3.68
CA PHE A 31 -25.43 0.08 -3.12
C PHE A 31 -24.60 -0.72 -2.11
N CYS A 32 -25.23 -1.47 -1.20
CA CYS A 32 -24.51 -2.35 -0.27
C CYS A 32 -23.68 -3.40 -1.02
N LYS A 33 -24.27 -4.06 -2.02
CA LYS A 33 -23.56 -5.06 -2.84
C LYS A 33 -22.38 -4.44 -3.59
N TRP A 34 -22.54 -3.20 -4.08
CA TRP A 34 -21.44 -2.49 -4.71
C TRP A 34 -20.33 -2.16 -3.72
N LEU A 35 -20.67 -1.72 -2.49
CA LEU A 35 -19.70 -1.48 -1.42
C LEU A 35 -18.97 -2.76 -0.98
N ASP A 36 -19.63 -3.93 -1.04
CA ASP A 36 -18.98 -5.22 -0.82
C ASP A 36 -17.93 -5.51 -1.91
N SER A 37 -18.27 -5.31 -3.18
CA SER A 37 -17.32 -5.47 -4.29
C SER A 37 -16.17 -4.46 -4.20
N TYR A 38 -16.47 -3.24 -3.75
CA TYR A 38 -15.49 -2.20 -3.51
C TYR A 38 -14.49 -2.58 -2.42
N ALA A 39 -14.99 -3.09 -1.29
CA ALA A 39 -14.17 -3.62 -0.20
C ALA A 39 -13.28 -4.77 -0.67
N GLN A 40 -13.80 -5.69 -1.49
CA GLN A 40 -12.99 -6.79 -2.05
C GLN A 40 -11.84 -6.27 -2.92
N CYS A 41 -12.10 -5.28 -3.78
CA CYS A 41 -11.05 -4.63 -4.59
C CYS A 41 -9.95 -4.04 -3.70
N TYR A 42 -10.34 -3.30 -2.65
CA TYR A 42 -9.39 -2.74 -1.69
C TYR A 42 -8.60 -3.78 -0.91
N GLY A 43 -9.22 -4.88 -0.52
CA GLY A 43 -8.52 -6.00 0.11
C GLY A 43 -7.41 -6.56 -0.78
N LEU A 44 -7.67 -6.67 -2.09
CA LEU A 44 -6.68 -7.14 -3.07
C LEU A 44 -5.58 -6.11 -3.31
N LEU A 45 -5.89 -4.82 -3.41
CA LEU A 45 -4.89 -3.75 -3.55
C LEU A 45 -3.98 -3.67 -2.31
N LEU A 46 -4.56 -3.83 -1.13
CA LEU A 46 -3.84 -3.87 0.14
C LEU A 46 -2.89 -5.06 0.20
N LEU A 47 -3.37 -6.24 -0.24
CA LEU A 47 -2.55 -7.45 -0.35
C LEU A 47 -1.42 -7.27 -1.35
N HIS A 48 -1.69 -6.70 -2.51
CA HIS A 48 -0.69 -6.37 -3.53
C HIS A 48 0.41 -5.47 -2.96
N ALA A 49 0.01 -4.40 -2.25
CA ALA A 49 0.96 -3.50 -1.63
C ALA A 49 1.86 -4.22 -0.61
N GLU A 50 1.35 -5.18 0.14
CA GLU A 50 2.13 -5.96 1.11
C GLU A 50 3.03 -7.04 0.48
N VAL A 51 2.56 -7.68 -0.60
CA VAL A 51 3.30 -8.75 -1.30
C VAL A 51 4.41 -8.17 -2.19
N LEU A 52 4.10 -7.13 -2.95
CA LEU A 52 4.98 -6.55 -3.97
C LEU A 52 5.78 -5.35 -3.46
N GLY A 53 5.35 -4.74 -2.36
CA GLY A 53 6.03 -3.60 -1.79
C GLY A 53 7.42 -3.93 -1.23
N GLY A 54 8.00 -2.93 -0.59
CA GLY A 54 9.29 -3.03 0.09
C GLY A 54 9.25 -3.98 1.30
N SER A 55 9.75 -3.53 2.45
CA SER A 55 9.71 -4.38 3.64
C SER A 55 8.24 -4.64 4.07
N PRO A 56 7.87 -5.89 4.41
CA PRO A 56 6.53 -6.19 4.91
C PRO A 56 6.17 -5.33 6.12
N VAL A 57 4.97 -4.74 6.08
CA VAL A 57 4.48 -3.80 7.08
C VAL A 57 3.90 -4.57 8.27
N HIS A 58 3.75 -3.91 9.42
CA HIS A 58 3.04 -4.51 10.54
C HIS A 58 1.53 -4.33 10.33
N GLY A 59 0.77 -5.43 10.26
CA GLY A 59 -0.64 -5.48 9.85
C GLY A 59 -1.54 -4.31 10.31
N PRO A 60 -1.60 -3.99 11.62
CA PRO A 60 -2.46 -2.91 12.13
C PRO A 60 -2.13 -1.50 11.60
N LYS A 61 -0.90 -1.30 11.12
CA LYS A 61 -0.46 -0.01 10.56
C LYS A 61 -0.79 0.12 9.07
N LEU A 62 -1.01 -1.01 8.42
CA LEU A 62 -1.35 -1.06 7.00
C LEU A 62 -2.83 -0.71 6.79
N THR A 63 -3.69 -1.08 7.73
CA THR A 63 -5.15 -0.96 7.57
C THR A 63 -5.75 0.36 8.00
N ALA A 64 -5.06 1.13 8.84
CA ALA A 64 -5.54 2.42 9.35
C ALA A 64 -4.99 3.62 8.55
N MET A 65 -4.61 3.41 7.29
CA MET A 65 -4.01 4.45 6.47
C MET A 65 -5.02 5.51 6.03
N THR A 66 -4.59 6.76 6.06
CA THR A 66 -5.36 7.94 5.65
C THR A 66 -4.77 8.54 4.39
N TYR A 67 -5.62 9.01 3.47
CA TYR A 67 -5.17 9.72 2.26
C TYR A 67 -5.29 11.24 2.39
N MET A 68 -6.01 11.73 3.41
CA MET A 68 -6.09 13.14 3.77
C MET A 68 -5.57 13.37 5.18
N ASN A 69 -5.25 14.63 5.50
CA ASN A 69 -4.90 15.02 6.86
C ASN A 69 -6.16 15.03 7.73
N ILE A 70 -6.16 14.30 8.84
CA ILE A 70 -7.23 14.32 9.84
C ILE A 70 -6.70 14.82 11.19
N PRO A 71 -7.51 15.47 12.04
CA PRO A 71 -7.05 16.06 13.30
C PRO A 71 -6.36 15.07 14.25
N THR A 72 -6.69 13.78 14.16
CA THR A 72 -6.16 12.71 15.01
C THR A 72 -4.94 12.01 14.44
N SER A 73 -4.58 12.25 13.17
CA SER A 73 -3.38 11.70 12.56
C SER A 73 -2.35 12.81 12.38
N THR A 74 -1.12 12.55 12.79
CA THR A 74 -0.01 13.51 12.65
C THR A 74 0.44 13.65 11.19
N HIS A 75 0.08 12.72 10.32
CA HIS A 75 0.47 12.70 8.90
C HIS A 75 -0.50 11.86 8.05
N ARG A 76 -0.71 12.25 6.79
CA ARG A 76 -1.31 11.38 5.77
C ARG A 76 -0.36 10.24 5.42
N ASN A 77 -0.91 9.09 5.04
CA ASN A 77 -0.15 7.91 4.67
C ASN A 77 0.08 7.84 3.16
N PHE A 78 -0.86 8.29 2.33
CA PHE A 78 -0.68 8.26 0.88
C PHE A 78 0.08 9.50 0.38
N VAL A 79 1.23 9.30 -0.29
CA VAL A 79 2.08 10.40 -0.76
C VAL A 79 2.69 10.14 -2.14
N ALA A 80 2.91 11.23 -2.88
CA ALA A 80 3.67 11.23 -4.12
C ALA A 80 5.12 11.69 -3.89
N PHE A 81 6.07 10.92 -4.40
CA PHE A 81 7.49 11.24 -4.50
C PHE A 81 7.86 11.42 -5.99
N GLY A 82 7.61 12.62 -6.51
CA GLY A 82 7.72 12.88 -7.95
C GLY A 82 6.75 12.00 -8.73
N LYS A 83 7.28 11.02 -9.48
CA LYS A 83 6.48 10.06 -10.27
C LYS A 83 6.11 8.77 -9.53
N TYR A 84 6.57 8.61 -8.30
CA TYR A 84 6.35 7.39 -7.52
C TYR A 84 5.31 7.64 -6.44
N ILE A 85 4.44 6.67 -6.23
CA ILE A 85 3.50 6.70 -5.10
C ILE A 85 4.02 5.78 -4.01
N ALA A 86 3.90 6.22 -2.77
CA ALA A 86 4.25 5.42 -1.61
C ALA A 86 3.23 5.59 -0.49
N MET A 87 3.14 4.56 0.32
CA MET A 87 2.43 4.58 1.59
C MET A 87 3.42 4.81 2.73
N LEU A 88 3.28 5.90 3.47
CA LEU A 88 4.07 6.19 4.64
C LEU A 88 3.55 5.39 5.83
N VAL A 89 4.43 4.56 6.37
CA VAL A 89 4.16 3.76 7.56
C VAL A 89 4.99 4.30 8.71
N THR A 90 4.34 4.56 9.84
CA THR A 90 5.05 4.94 11.06
C THR A 90 5.69 3.72 11.71
N TYR A 91 6.96 3.79 12.07
CA TYR A 91 7.65 2.74 12.83
C TYR A 91 7.87 3.20 14.27
N HIS A 92 7.39 2.42 15.25
CA HIS A 92 7.40 2.80 16.67
C HIS A 92 8.50 2.09 17.48
N LYS A 93 9.26 1.17 16.88
CA LYS A 93 10.34 0.47 17.62
C LYS A 93 11.46 1.48 17.85
N GLY A 94 11.75 1.78 19.13
CA GLY A 94 12.74 2.78 19.53
C GLY A 94 12.15 4.15 19.97
N ASN A 95 10.83 4.35 19.87
CA ASN A 95 10.18 5.61 20.27
C ASN A 95 10.41 5.99 21.75
N SER A 96 10.61 5.01 22.64
CA SER A 96 10.94 5.26 24.04
C SER A 96 12.32 5.90 24.24
N ILE A 97 13.19 5.86 23.23
CA ILE A 97 14.59 6.32 23.31
C ILE A 97 14.77 7.66 22.59
N THR A 98 14.18 7.85 21.41
CA THR A 98 14.41 9.04 20.59
C THR A 98 13.25 10.04 20.61
N GLY A 99 12.04 9.61 20.98
CA GLY A 99 10.82 10.44 20.89
C GLY A 99 10.42 10.84 19.46
N ILE A 100 11.06 10.27 18.43
CA ILE A 100 10.83 10.61 17.02
C ILE A 100 10.24 9.40 16.30
N GLU A 101 9.05 9.59 15.74
CA GLU A 101 8.42 8.61 14.85
C GLU A 101 9.17 8.53 13.53
N LYS A 102 9.70 7.34 13.20
CA LYS A 102 10.34 7.10 11.91
C LYS A 102 9.27 6.81 10.86
N LEU A 103 9.21 7.63 9.82
CA LEU A 103 8.39 7.36 8.64
C LEU A 103 9.17 6.46 7.69
N ILE A 104 8.57 5.33 7.32
CA ILE A 104 9.12 4.40 6.35
C ILE A 104 8.25 4.47 5.10
N PRO A 105 8.79 4.92 3.96
CA PRO A 105 8.07 4.87 2.70
C PRO A 105 7.97 3.42 2.24
N HIS A 106 6.74 2.99 1.98
CA HIS A 106 6.42 1.71 1.37
C HIS A 106 5.99 1.97 -0.08
N PRO A 107 6.92 1.86 -1.05
CA PRO A 107 6.62 2.17 -2.44
C PRO A 107 5.60 1.19 -3.01
N LEU A 108 4.67 1.72 -3.80
CA LEU A 108 3.74 0.93 -4.59
C LEU A 108 4.33 0.69 -5.98
N ASP A 109 4.07 -0.48 -6.56
CA ASP A 109 4.38 -0.70 -7.97
C ASP A 109 3.49 0.18 -8.86
N ALA A 110 3.85 0.31 -10.14
CA ALA A 110 3.15 1.22 -11.05
C ALA A 110 1.66 0.88 -11.22
N VAL A 111 1.31 -0.40 -11.24
CA VAL A 111 -0.07 -0.85 -11.45
C VAL A 111 -0.90 -0.56 -10.21
N THR A 112 -0.41 -0.94 -9.03
CA THR A 112 -1.12 -0.64 -7.78
C THR A 112 -1.20 0.86 -7.52
N SER A 113 -0.15 1.63 -7.85
CA SER A 113 -0.17 3.09 -7.75
C SER A 113 -1.27 3.71 -8.61
N ASP A 114 -1.35 3.32 -9.88
CA ASP A 114 -2.33 3.83 -10.84
C ASP A 114 -3.76 3.46 -10.41
N LEU A 115 -4.01 2.21 -10.02
CA LEU A 115 -5.31 1.76 -9.55
C LEU A 115 -5.79 2.53 -8.31
N VAL A 116 -4.90 2.76 -7.33
CA VAL A 116 -5.25 3.53 -6.12
C VAL A 116 -5.53 4.99 -6.47
N VAL A 117 -4.76 5.59 -7.38
CA VAL A 117 -5.01 6.98 -7.84
C VAL A 117 -6.34 7.10 -8.58
N GLN A 118 -6.63 6.19 -9.49
CA GLN A 118 -7.91 6.16 -10.23
C GLN A 118 -9.09 5.94 -9.28
N ASP A 119 -8.93 5.05 -8.31
CA ASP A 119 -9.92 4.84 -7.28
C ASP A 119 -10.19 6.14 -6.50
N LEU A 120 -9.17 6.81 -5.98
CA LEU A 120 -9.34 8.06 -5.24
C LEU A 120 -10.04 9.15 -6.07
N ALA A 121 -9.78 9.19 -7.38
CA ALA A 121 -10.37 10.18 -8.29
C ALA A 121 -11.82 9.85 -8.69
N ILE A 122 -12.16 8.57 -8.89
CA ILE A 122 -13.41 8.14 -9.54
C ILE A 122 -14.30 7.36 -8.58
N THR A 123 -13.74 6.29 -8.02
CA THR A 123 -14.50 5.27 -7.30
C THR A 123 -14.78 5.68 -5.85
N CYS A 124 -13.83 6.34 -5.20
CA CYS A 124 -13.96 6.82 -3.82
C CYS A 124 -15.06 7.89 -3.67
N PRO A 125 -15.18 8.92 -4.54
CA PRO A 125 -16.32 9.84 -4.49
C PRO A 125 -17.67 9.12 -4.62
N PHE A 126 -17.73 8.07 -5.44
CA PHE A 126 -18.93 7.26 -5.55
C PHE A 126 -19.19 6.44 -4.28
N ALA A 127 -18.17 5.82 -3.70
CA ALA A 127 -18.27 5.09 -2.43
C ALA A 127 -18.74 6.00 -1.27
N GLN A 128 -18.29 7.25 -1.21
CA GLN A 128 -18.77 8.23 -0.23
C GLN A 128 -20.27 8.50 -0.39
N GLN A 129 -20.76 8.64 -1.63
CA GLN A 129 -22.19 8.81 -1.88
C GLN A 129 -23.00 7.56 -1.55
N ALA A 130 -22.50 6.38 -1.93
CA ALA A 130 -23.10 5.09 -1.58
C ALA A 130 -23.18 4.93 -0.06
N ALA A 131 -22.14 5.32 0.68
CA ALA A 131 -22.11 5.27 2.12
C ALA A 131 -23.15 6.21 2.76
N LEU A 132 -23.36 7.41 2.23
CA LEU A 132 -24.42 8.32 2.70
C LEU A 132 -25.81 7.70 2.54
N ILE A 133 -26.04 6.94 1.47
CA ILE A 133 -27.31 6.25 1.21
C ILE A 133 -27.48 5.05 2.16
N CYS A 134 -26.45 4.21 2.29
CA CYS A 134 -26.52 2.97 3.07
C CYS A 134 -26.42 3.20 4.60
N TYR A 135 -25.69 4.24 5.03
CA TYR A 135 -25.35 4.49 6.43
C TYR A 135 -25.84 5.84 6.94
N LEU A 136 -26.98 6.33 6.43
CA LEU A 136 -27.52 7.68 6.67
C LEU A 136 -27.61 8.12 8.15
N LYS A 137 -27.65 7.17 9.09
CA LYS A 137 -27.71 7.42 10.55
C LYS A 137 -26.39 7.16 11.30
N GLN A 138 -25.30 6.90 10.58
CA GLN A 138 -24.02 6.49 11.13
C GLN A 138 -22.89 7.40 10.61
N PRO A 139 -22.81 8.66 11.09
CA PRO A 139 -21.85 9.64 10.57
C PRO A 139 -20.39 9.19 10.75
N LYS A 140 -20.11 8.35 11.76
CA LYS A 140 -18.80 7.73 11.96
C LYS A 140 -18.39 6.89 10.75
N ILE A 141 -19.30 6.08 10.19
CA ILE A 141 -19.02 5.26 9.02
C ILE A 141 -18.76 6.14 7.80
N CYS A 142 -19.60 7.15 7.56
CA CYS A 142 -19.40 8.09 6.45
C CYS A 142 -18.03 8.78 6.54
N SER A 143 -17.59 9.13 7.76
CA SER A 143 -16.26 9.72 7.96
C SER A 143 -15.11 8.76 7.65
N LEU A 144 -15.32 7.44 7.70
CA LEU A 144 -14.31 6.48 7.29
C LEU A 144 -14.07 6.57 5.78
N TYR A 145 -15.13 6.58 4.98
CA TYR A 145 -15.09 6.72 3.51
C TYR A 145 -14.47 8.03 3.03
N SER A 146 -14.58 9.10 3.82
CA SER A 146 -13.96 10.38 3.49
C SER A 146 -12.47 10.46 3.84
N ASN A 147 -11.94 9.60 4.72
CA ASN A 147 -10.61 9.84 5.32
C ASN A 147 -9.61 8.71 5.12
N HIS A 148 -10.07 7.47 4.99
CA HIS A 148 -9.22 6.28 5.01
C HIS A 148 -9.05 5.69 3.62
N LEU A 149 -7.85 5.16 3.37
CA LEU A 149 -7.44 4.64 2.08
C LEU A 149 -8.02 3.25 1.80
N PHE A 150 -8.10 2.38 2.81
CA PHE A 150 -8.60 1.02 2.65
C PHE A 150 -9.73 0.74 3.64
N LEU A 151 -10.87 0.31 3.12
CA LEU A 151 -12.10 0.09 3.87
C LEU A 151 -12.71 -1.27 3.57
N ASN A 152 -13.10 -1.96 4.64
CA ASN A 152 -13.83 -3.21 4.60
C ASN A 152 -15.31 -2.91 4.91
N ASN A 153 -16.09 -2.52 3.92
CA ASN A 153 -17.53 -2.22 4.02
C ASN A 153 -18.02 -1.66 5.38
N GLY A 154 -17.75 -0.39 5.63
CA GLY A 154 -18.22 0.32 6.82
C GLY A 154 -17.32 0.23 8.06
N HIS A 155 -16.23 -0.52 7.99
CA HIS A 155 -15.15 -0.52 8.98
C HIS A 155 -13.77 -0.56 8.29
N LEU A 156 -12.70 -0.38 9.07
CA LEU A 156 -11.33 -0.56 8.57
C LEU A 156 -11.02 -2.05 8.50
N PHE A 157 -10.14 -2.43 7.56
CA PHE A 157 -9.55 -3.76 7.60
C PHE A 157 -8.85 -3.99 8.93
N ASP A 158 -8.82 -5.23 9.38
CA ASP A 158 -7.96 -5.65 10.48
C ASP A 158 -6.91 -6.67 10.04
N THR A 159 -6.08 -7.10 10.99
CA THR A 159 -5.02 -8.08 10.70
C THR A 159 -5.59 -9.45 10.36
N THR A 160 -6.78 -9.78 10.87
CA THR A 160 -7.48 -11.04 10.59
C THR A 160 -7.97 -11.03 9.14
N ASP A 161 -8.58 -9.94 8.70
CA ASP A 161 -9.07 -9.77 7.33
C ASP A 161 -7.93 -9.96 6.32
N ILE A 162 -6.80 -9.27 6.53
CA ILE A 162 -5.64 -9.40 5.64
C ILE A 162 -5.06 -10.81 5.71
N SER A 163 -5.00 -11.43 6.89
CA SER A 163 -4.47 -12.78 7.03
C SER A 163 -5.32 -13.79 6.27
N ASN A 164 -6.65 -13.68 6.34
CA ASN A 164 -7.57 -14.53 5.59
C ASN A 164 -7.43 -14.33 4.08
N LEU A 165 -7.27 -13.09 3.61
CA LEU A 165 -7.03 -12.79 2.20
C LEU A 165 -5.69 -13.37 1.72
N MET A 166 -4.64 -13.24 2.54
CA MET A 166 -3.33 -13.82 2.24
C MET A 166 -3.41 -15.36 2.21
N ASP A 167 -4.08 -15.99 3.19
CA ASP A 167 -4.26 -17.44 3.24
C ASP A 167 -4.95 -17.97 1.99
N LEU A 168 -6.01 -17.29 1.53
CA LEU A 168 -6.70 -17.63 0.30
C LEU A 168 -5.78 -17.52 -0.92
N PHE A 169 -5.07 -16.40 -1.04
CA PHE A 169 -4.13 -16.14 -2.13
C PHE A 169 -3.00 -17.17 -2.17
N THR A 170 -2.36 -17.46 -1.04
CA THR A 170 -1.23 -18.40 -0.99
C THR A 170 -1.68 -19.83 -1.15
N ALA A 171 -2.89 -20.19 -0.69
CA ALA A 171 -3.44 -21.52 -0.94
C ALA A 171 -3.64 -21.77 -2.44
N GLU A 172 -4.12 -20.76 -3.17
CA GLU A 172 -4.31 -20.84 -4.62
C GLU A 172 -2.98 -20.85 -5.39
N THR A 173 -2.04 -19.98 -5.02
CA THR A 173 -0.80 -19.75 -5.79
C THR A 173 0.39 -20.61 -5.37
N LEU A 174 0.54 -20.84 -4.06
CA LEU A 174 1.66 -21.58 -3.47
C LEU A 174 1.26 -22.98 -2.97
N HIS A 175 -0.01 -23.34 -3.07
CA HIS A 175 -0.58 -24.59 -2.53
C HIS A 175 -0.31 -24.76 -1.02
N THR A 176 -0.21 -23.65 -0.29
CA THR A 176 -0.01 -23.62 1.16
C THR A 176 -0.68 -22.38 1.77
N THR A 177 -1.26 -22.52 2.95
CA THR A 177 -1.88 -21.41 3.67
C THR A 177 -0.81 -20.65 4.46
N LEU A 178 -0.68 -19.35 4.22
CA LEU A 178 0.30 -18.52 4.86
C LEU A 178 -0.29 -17.14 5.16
N GLY A 179 -0.72 -16.94 6.40
CA GLY A 179 -1.21 -15.63 6.84
C GLY A 179 -0.12 -14.55 6.82
N ILE A 180 -0.53 -13.31 7.08
CA ILE A 180 0.31 -12.11 6.91
C ILE A 180 1.65 -12.16 7.66
N GLN A 181 1.65 -12.74 8.87
CA GLN A 181 2.84 -12.88 9.68
C GLN A 181 3.80 -13.93 9.12
N GLY A 182 3.27 -15.03 8.59
CA GLY A 182 4.05 -16.07 7.92
C GLY A 182 4.69 -15.53 6.65
N TRP A 183 3.92 -14.79 5.84
CA TRP A 183 4.43 -14.11 4.65
C TRP A 183 5.59 -13.18 4.99
N ARG A 184 5.43 -12.35 6.03
CA ARG A 184 6.47 -11.45 6.53
C ARG A 184 7.76 -12.19 6.89
N GLN A 185 7.66 -13.32 7.60
CA GLN A 185 8.84 -14.11 7.98
C GLN A 185 9.56 -14.66 6.76
N VAL A 186 8.82 -15.23 5.81
CA VAL A 186 9.38 -15.77 4.56
C VAL A 186 10.01 -14.67 3.71
N SER A 187 9.31 -13.56 3.51
CA SER A 187 9.77 -12.39 2.74
C SER A 187 11.06 -11.82 3.32
N MET A 188 11.13 -11.66 4.65
CA MET A 188 12.36 -11.19 5.30
C MET A 188 13.51 -12.19 5.16
N ALA A 189 13.27 -13.48 5.39
CA ALA A 189 14.30 -14.52 5.24
C ALA A 189 14.85 -14.57 3.81
N PHE A 190 13.97 -14.47 2.81
CA PHE A 190 14.33 -14.44 1.40
C PHE A 190 15.17 -13.22 1.07
N ARG A 191 14.76 -12.03 1.52
CA ARG A 191 15.51 -10.76 1.30
C ARG A 191 16.90 -10.81 1.92
N CYS A 192 17.02 -11.26 3.17
CA CYS A 192 18.32 -11.41 3.84
C CYS A 192 19.23 -12.43 3.14
N LYS A 193 18.66 -13.46 2.52
CA LYS A 193 19.42 -14.46 1.76
C LYS A 193 19.89 -13.94 0.40
N MET A 194 19.00 -13.25 -0.33
CA MET A 194 19.25 -12.77 -1.69
C MET A 194 20.07 -11.48 -1.73
N TYR A 195 19.95 -10.63 -0.72
CA TYR A 195 20.69 -9.38 -0.63
C TYR A 195 21.36 -9.25 0.75
N PRO A 196 22.52 -9.89 0.98
CA PRO A 196 23.23 -9.83 2.25
C PRO A 196 23.59 -8.39 2.67
N ALA A 197 23.87 -7.51 1.70
CA ALA A 197 24.11 -6.08 1.90
C ALA A 197 22.87 -5.32 2.42
N LEU A 198 21.66 -5.89 2.32
CA LEU A 198 20.47 -5.34 2.98
C LEU A 198 20.65 -5.25 4.49
N ASN A 199 21.38 -6.20 5.09
CA ASN A 199 21.62 -6.22 6.53
C ASN A 199 22.50 -5.04 6.96
N ASP A 200 23.45 -4.65 6.09
CA ASP A 200 24.32 -3.49 6.31
C ASP A 200 23.54 -2.18 6.15
N LEU A 201 22.62 -2.12 5.18
CA LEU A 201 21.77 -0.97 4.86
C LEU A 201 20.61 -0.78 5.87
N MET A 202 20.07 -1.87 6.41
CA MET A 202 19.06 -1.86 7.46
C MET A 202 19.64 -1.59 8.86
N GLY A 203 20.97 -1.53 8.99
CA GLY A 203 21.71 -1.02 10.15
C GLY A 203 21.18 -1.46 11.52
N ASN A 204 21.72 -2.55 12.07
CA ASN A 204 21.90 -2.81 13.52
C ASN A 204 20.80 -2.40 14.54
N ASP A 205 19.52 -2.32 14.17
CA ASP A 205 18.41 -2.06 15.11
C ASP A 205 17.71 -3.34 15.59
N SER A 206 18.38 -4.48 15.47
CA SER A 206 17.83 -5.76 15.85
C SER A 206 18.73 -6.55 16.79
N ARG A 207 18.68 -6.15 18.07
CA ARG A 207 18.98 -7.07 19.19
C ARG A 207 18.12 -8.34 19.18
N GLU A 208 17.10 -8.42 18.32
CA GLU A 208 16.28 -9.63 18.13
C GLU A 208 16.68 -10.48 16.91
N THR A 209 17.41 -9.94 15.92
CA THR A 209 17.90 -10.76 14.79
C THR A 209 19.18 -11.51 15.17
N GLY A 210 19.97 -10.95 16.09
CA GLY A 210 21.16 -11.64 16.65
C GLY A 210 20.78 -12.90 17.44
N MET A 211 19.71 -12.86 18.23
CA MET A 211 19.31 -13.98 19.08
C MET A 211 18.76 -15.18 18.30
N PHE A 212 18.11 -14.95 17.15
CA PHE A 212 17.56 -16.02 16.33
C PHE A 212 18.63 -16.73 15.48
N LEU A 213 19.72 -16.03 15.15
CA LEU A 213 20.84 -16.58 14.38
C LEU A 213 21.90 -17.28 15.25
N GLU A 214 22.07 -16.86 16.50
CA GLU A 214 22.94 -17.54 17.47
C GLU A 214 22.43 -18.95 17.84
N CYS A 215 21.11 -19.15 17.94
CA CYS A 215 20.53 -20.46 18.25
C CYS A 215 20.75 -21.54 17.18
N PHE A 216 21.18 -21.18 15.96
CA PHE A 216 21.45 -22.13 14.87
C PHE A 216 22.95 -22.40 14.63
N GLY A 217 23.86 -21.91 15.49
CA GLY A 217 25.27 -22.31 15.47
C GLY A 217 26.01 -22.01 14.17
N LEU A 218 25.61 -20.95 13.44
CA LEU A 218 26.07 -20.67 12.08
C LEU A 218 27.09 -19.52 11.98
N PHE A 219 27.82 -19.21 13.05
CA PHE A 219 29.01 -18.37 12.94
C PHE A 219 30.18 -19.21 12.43
N LYS A 220 30.47 -19.08 11.13
CA LYS A 220 31.80 -19.44 10.62
C LYS A 220 32.79 -18.33 11.01
N PRO A 221 34.04 -18.68 11.36
CA PRO A 221 35.07 -17.69 11.65
C PRO A 221 35.22 -16.71 10.48
N VAL A 222 35.57 -15.46 10.79
CA VAL A 222 35.83 -14.40 9.81
C VAL A 222 36.86 -14.91 8.81
N LEU A 223 36.41 -15.21 7.59
CA LEU A 223 37.27 -15.63 6.49
C LEU A 223 38.04 -14.41 6.00
N GLU A 224 39.34 -14.58 5.76
CA GLU A 224 40.17 -13.57 5.09
C GLU A 224 39.46 -13.12 3.79
N VAL A 225 39.21 -11.82 3.69
CA VAL A 225 38.50 -11.24 2.56
C VAL A 225 39.40 -11.31 1.33
N ASN A 226 39.08 -12.21 0.41
CA ASN A 226 39.69 -12.23 -0.91
C ASN A 226 39.15 -11.06 -1.73
N ILE A 227 39.90 -9.96 -1.75
CA ILE A 227 39.53 -8.70 -2.41
C ILE A 227 39.21 -8.92 -3.90
N VAL A 228 39.93 -9.83 -4.56
CA VAL A 228 39.69 -10.15 -5.98
C VAL A 228 38.32 -10.79 -6.16
N ALA A 229 37.97 -11.79 -5.34
CA ALA A 229 36.66 -12.43 -5.40
C ALA A 229 35.51 -11.47 -5.02
N ALA A 230 35.76 -10.48 -4.15
CA ALA A 230 34.79 -9.45 -3.81
C ALA A 230 34.59 -8.45 -4.96
N MET A 231 35.66 -8.08 -5.67
CA MET A 231 35.58 -7.24 -6.88
C MET A 231 34.86 -7.97 -8.01
N ASP A 232 35.15 -9.25 -8.24
CA ASP A 232 34.46 -10.06 -9.25
C ASP A 232 32.95 -10.14 -8.97
N ARG A 233 32.57 -10.36 -7.70
CA ARG A 233 31.16 -10.35 -7.29
C ARG A 233 30.50 -8.98 -7.49
N HIS A 234 31.21 -7.90 -7.21
CA HIS A 234 30.69 -6.56 -7.43
C HIS A 234 30.51 -6.24 -8.93
N ILE A 235 31.43 -6.72 -9.78
CA ILE A 235 31.29 -6.62 -11.23
C ILE A 235 30.05 -7.42 -11.71
N GLU A 236 29.84 -8.63 -11.19
CA GLU A 236 28.65 -9.43 -11.49
C GLU A 236 27.35 -8.72 -11.07
N GLU A 237 27.32 -8.10 -9.89
CA GLU A 237 26.19 -7.30 -9.40
C GLU A 237 25.90 -6.09 -10.31
N LEU A 238 26.95 -5.37 -10.74
CA LEU A 238 26.80 -4.23 -11.66
C LEU A 238 26.30 -4.67 -13.04
N VAL A 239 26.78 -5.79 -13.55
CA VAL A 239 26.29 -6.38 -14.81
C VAL A 239 24.82 -6.79 -14.68
N TYR A 240 24.42 -7.37 -13.55
CA TYR A 240 23.02 -7.71 -13.29
C TYR A 240 22.14 -6.47 -13.20
N ALA A 241 22.62 -5.40 -12.55
CA ALA A 241 21.91 -4.13 -12.46
C ALA A 241 21.73 -3.47 -13.83
N GLU A 242 22.75 -3.52 -14.69
CA GLU A 242 22.68 -3.02 -16.06
C GLU A 242 21.70 -3.84 -16.92
N MET A 243 21.69 -5.16 -16.76
CA MET A 243 20.72 -6.05 -17.41
C MET A 243 19.28 -5.76 -16.96
N LEU A 244 19.05 -5.56 -15.67
CA LEU A 244 17.75 -5.18 -15.12
C LEU A 244 17.29 -3.81 -15.62
N PHE A 245 18.21 -2.85 -15.75
CA PHE A 245 17.92 -1.54 -16.32
C PHE A 245 17.53 -1.65 -17.81
N GLY A 246 18.23 -2.50 -18.58
CA GLY A 246 17.86 -2.80 -19.96
C GLY A 246 16.47 -3.45 -20.06
N LEU A 247 16.14 -4.37 -19.14
CA LEU A 247 14.82 -4.99 -19.06
C LEU A 247 13.72 -3.99 -18.71
N ASP A 248 13.97 -3.08 -17.77
CA ASP A 248 13.06 -1.98 -17.39
C ASP A 248 12.77 -1.06 -18.58
N LEU A 249 13.80 -0.69 -19.36
CA LEU A 249 13.61 0.09 -20.59
C LEU A 249 12.78 -0.66 -21.64
N GLN A 250 13.03 -1.96 -21.82
CA GLN A 250 12.24 -2.79 -22.73
C GLN A 250 10.78 -2.92 -22.26
N MET A 251 10.55 -3.08 -20.96
CA MET A 251 9.21 -3.11 -20.38
C MET A 251 8.50 -1.78 -20.57
N LYS A 252 9.15 -0.65 -20.29
CA LYS A 252 8.59 0.69 -20.52
C LYS A 252 8.28 0.95 -21.97
N ALA A 253 9.11 0.47 -22.90
CA ALA A 253 8.85 0.59 -24.33
C ALA A 253 7.67 -0.29 -24.78
N LYS A 254 7.58 -1.52 -24.26
CA LYS A 254 6.53 -2.48 -24.59
C LYS A 254 5.16 -2.10 -24.01
N PHE A 255 5.15 -1.50 -22.82
CA PHE A 255 3.94 -1.11 -22.10
C PHE A 255 3.84 0.40 -22.00
N LYS A 256 4.30 1.11 -23.02
CA LYS A 256 4.34 2.58 -23.04
C LYS A 256 2.99 3.21 -22.68
N ASP A 257 1.91 2.62 -23.18
CA ASP A 257 0.53 3.06 -22.95
C ASP A 257 0.05 2.87 -21.48
N LEU A 258 0.70 1.99 -20.71
CA LEU A 258 0.47 1.79 -19.27
C LEU A 258 1.37 2.67 -18.39
N PHE A 259 2.50 3.13 -18.91
CA PHE A 259 3.49 3.95 -18.19
C PHE A 259 3.46 5.43 -18.61
N GLU A 260 2.47 5.85 -19.40
CA GLU A 260 2.23 7.28 -19.60
C GLU A 260 1.97 7.96 -18.25
N PRO A 261 2.35 9.25 -18.09
CA PRO A 261 2.05 9.97 -16.86
C PRO A 261 0.56 9.87 -16.57
N ILE A 262 0.20 9.39 -15.39
CA ILE A 262 -1.18 9.20 -14.95
C ILE A 262 -1.92 10.54 -15.16
N THR A 263 -2.81 10.58 -16.16
CA THR A 263 -3.45 11.80 -16.64
C THR A 263 -4.23 12.52 -15.55
N HIS A 264 -4.72 11.77 -14.58
CA HIS A 264 -5.60 12.24 -13.51
C HIS A 264 -4.86 12.63 -12.21
N VAL A 265 -3.53 12.56 -12.16
CA VAL A 265 -2.78 13.01 -10.97
C VAL A 265 -3.08 14.48 -10.65
N LYS A 266 -3.35 15.30 -11.66
CA LYS A 266 -3.71 16.72 -11.51
C LYS A 266 -5.15 16.92 -11.03
N ASP A 267 -6.00 15.91 -11.16
CA ASP A 267 -7.40 15.93 -10.72
C ASP A 267 -7.54 15.50 -9.25
N LEU A 268 -6.44 15.02 -8.63
CA LEU A 268 -6.40 14.76 -7.20
C LEU A 268 -6.57 16.06 -6.41
N PRO A 269 -7.25 16.02 -5.25
CA PRO A 269 -7.33 17.17 -4.35
C PRO A 269 -5.93 17.73 -4.05
N ASN A 270 -5.79 19.06 -4.04
CA ASN A 270 -4.49 19.76 -3.88
C ASN A 270 -3.71 19.37 -2.60
N ASP A 271 -4.38 18.76 -1.63
CA ASP A 271 -3.85 18.25 -0.37
C ASP A 271 -3.26 16.81 -0.45
N VAL A 272 -3.49 16.11 -1.56
CA VAL A 272 -2.94 14.77 -1.87
C VAL A 272 -1.54 14.88 -2.50
N ILE A 273 -1.27 15.96 -3.23
CA ILE A 273 0.04 16.22 -3.83
C ILE A 273 0.89 17.00 -2.82
N ALA A 274 1.91 16.37 -2.25
CA ALA A 274 3.06 17.13 -1.76
C ALA A 274 4.25 16.82 -2.64
N GLU A 275 4.77 17.85 -3.29
CA GLU A 275 6.17 17.87 -3.67
C GLU A 275 6.99 17.81 -2.39
N ILE A 276 7.46 16.62 -2.03
CA ILE A 276 8.54 16.50 -1.06
C ILE A 276 9.79 16.98 -1.79
N CYS A 277 10.05 18.27 -1.71
CA CYS A 277 11.38 18.81 -1.92
C CYS A 277 12.28 18.14 -0.89
N LEU A 278 13.01 17.10 -1.30
CA LEU A 278 14.08 16.53 -0.50
C LEU A 278 15.13 17.65 -0.32
N GLN A 279 14.98 18.43 0.75
CA GLN A 279 16.09 19.23 1.25
C GLN A 279 17.14 18.22 1.69
N ASP A 280 18.22 18.17 0.90
CA ASP A 280 19.52 17.57 1.16
C ASP A 280 19.53 16.55 2.31
N ALA A 281 19.56 15.26 1.96
CA ALA A 281 19.48 14.12 2.90
C ALA A 281 20.54 14.11 4.01
N ASN A 282 21.54 15.00 3.93
CA ASN A 282 22.58 15.20 4.94
C ASN A 282 22.23 16.22 6.03
N GLN A 283 21.13 16.98 5.91
CA GLN A 283 20.75 17.96 6.91
C GLN A 283 19.80 17.34 7.95
N THR A 284 20.34 17.08 9.14
CA THR A 284 19.53 16.76 10.31
C THR A 284 18.75 18.00 10.73
N ILE A 285 17.41 17.94 10.72
CA ILE A 285 16.57 18.98 11.31
C ILE A 285 16.84 18.99 12.82
N LYS A 286 17.62 19.97 13.28
CA LYS A 286 17.77 20.27 14.71
C LYS A 286 16.54 21.05 15.17
N ARG A 287 15.88 20.58 16.22
CA ARG A 287 14.95 21.39 17.02
C ARG A 287 15.72 22.31 17.94
#